data_AF-A0A1S3ZX85-F1
#
_entry.id   AF-A0A1S3ZX85-F1
#
_cell.length_a   1.000
_cell.length_b   1.000
_cell.length_c   1.000
_cell.angle_alpha   90.00
_cell.angle_beta   90.00
_cell.angle_gamma   90.00
#
_symmetry.space_group_name_H-M   'P 1'
#
loop_
_entity.id
_entity.type
_entity.pdbx_description
1 polymer ?
#
loop_
_entity_poly.entity_id
_entity_poly.type
_entity_poly.pdbx_seq_one_letter_code
_entity_poly.pdbx_strand_id
1 'polypeptide(L)'
;MDNLPKPPPLVDQLRRSALLVAQKPPDLPTASPEQLIALLRDSNLREAVLSRLNIVIKQEVLAVYPKLSTSTLTMKESTRVCDALTLLQVNIYHSNIPFYLYPFLRASANEKPLEFVRLSSLGLIGSLAKKIRSYITAAIVAVNGAEP
;
A
#
# COMPACT_ATOMS: atom_id res chain seq x y z
N MET A 1 -9.40 -44.06 13.99
CA MET A 1 -10.06 -43.41 12.83
C MET A 1 -10.20 -41.94 13.19
N ASP A 2 -9.16 -41.18 12.88
CA ASP A 2 -8.97 -39.79 13.32
C ASP A 2 -9.89 -38.85 12.56
N ASN A 3 -10.94 -38.38 13.23
CA ASN A 3 -11.76 -37.26 12.77
C ASN A 3 -11.01 -35.95 13.08
N LEU A 4 -10.11 -35.56 12.20
CA LEU A 4 -9.47 -34.24 12.25
C LEU A 4 -10.51 -33.18 11.83
N PRO A 5 -10.73 -32.11 12.62
CA PRO A 5 -11.71 -31.08 12.29
C PRO A 5 -11.31 -30.39 10.98
N LYS A 6 -12.28 -30.30 10.06
CA LYS A 6 -12.13 -29.57 8.78
C LYS A 6 -11.64 -28.14 9.07
N PRO A 7 -10.57 -27.67 8.40
CA PRO A 7 -10.08 -26.32 8.63
C PRO A 7 -11.15 -25.27 8.28
N PRO A 8 -11.25 -24.17 9.04
CA PRO A 8 -12.26 -23.14 8.82
C PRO A 8 -12.11 -22.44 7.45
N PRO A 9 -13.18 -21.80 6.95
CA PRO A 9 -13.27 -21.19 5.61
C PRO A 9 -12.18 -20.17 5.28
N LEU A 10 -11.43 -19.73 6.28
CA LEU A 10 -10.31 -18.80 6.18
C LEU A 10 -9.11 -19.40 5.43
N VAL A 11 -8.86 -20.71 5.55
CA VAL A 11 -7.76 -21.39 4.82
C VAL A 11 -8.11 -21.51 3.34
N ASP A 12 -9.35 -21.85 3.01
CA ASP A 12 -9.84 -21.87 1.63
C ASP A 12 -9.88 -20.47 1.03
N GLN A 13 -10.21 -19.46 1.83
CA GLN A 13 -10.20 -18.07 1.41
C GLN A 13 -8.78 -17.56 1.14
N LEU A 14 -7.82 -17.87 2.03
CA LEU A 14 -6.39 -17.59 1.79
C LEU A 14 -5.84 -18.36 0.59
N ARG A 15 -6.26 -19.61 0.40
CA ARG A 15 -5.86 -20.44 -0.75
C ARG A 15 -6.44 -19.93 -2.07
N ARG A 16 -7.70 -19.49 -2.09
CA ARG A 16 -8.32 -18.82 -3.25
C ARG A 16 -7.66 -17.47 -3.54
N SER A 17 -7.32 -16.71 -2.51
CA SER A 17 -6.57 -15.46 -2.63
C SER A 17 -5.18 -15.71 -3.21
N ALA A 18 -4.49 -16.75 -2.74
CA ALA A 18 -3.19 -17.16 -3.26
C ALA A 18 -3.27 -17.69 -4.70
N LEU A 19 -4.34 -18.42 -5.05
CA LEU A 19 -4.59 -18.90 -6.43
C LEU A 19 -4.90 -17.76 -7.41
N LEU A 20 -5.64 -16.73 -6.99
CA LEU A 20 -5.85 -15.50 -7.79
C LEU A 20 -4.55 -14.71 -7.97
N VAL A 21 -3.67 -14.69 -6.96
CA VAL A 21 -2.34 -14.06 -7.03
C VAL A 21 -1.35 -14.88 -7.87
N ALA A 22 -1.50 -16.21 -7.89
CA ALA A 22 -0.64 -17.16 -8.60
C ALA A 22 -1.03 -17.38 -10.07
N GLN A 23 -2.13 -16.81 -10.57
CA GLN A 23 -2.38 -16.77 -12.00
C GLN A 23 -1.27 -15.96 -12.68
N LYS A 24 -0.66 -16.59 -13.70
CA LYS A 24 0.40 -16.04 -14.54
C LYS A 24 0.08 -14.58 -14.87
N PRO A 25 1.02 -13.63 -14.66
CA PRO A 25 0.74 -12.22 -14.77
C PRO A 25 0.08 -11.92 -16.12
N PRO A 26 -1.01 -11.13 -16.17
CA PRO A 26 -1.27 -10.39 -17.40
C PRO A 26 0.00 -9.58 -17.66
N ASP A 27 0.50 -9.59 -18.90
CA ASP A 27 1.70 -8.87 -19.31
C ASP A 27 1.51 -7.36 -19.07
N LEU A 28 1.74 -6.96 -17.82
CA LEU A 28 1.66 -5.61 -17.31
C LEU A 28 2.86 -4.70 -17.65
N PRO A 29 4.02 -5.17 -18.19
CA PRO A 29 5.12 -4.24 -18.49
C PRO A 29 4.84 -3.30 -19.67
N THR A 30 3.70 -3.40 -20.37
CA THR A 30 3.39 -2.63 -21.59
C THR A 30 2.02 -1.94 -21.57
N ALA A 31 1.28 -2.02 -20.46
CA ALA A 31 -0.04 -1.39 -20.38
C ALA A 31 0.09 0.14 -20.36
N SER A 32 -0.60 0.83 -21.28
CA SER A 32 -0.63 2.30 -21.28
C SER A 32 -1.31 2.81 -20.00
N PRO A 33 -1.00 4.04 -19.55
CA PRO A 33 -1.66 4.64 -18.39
C PRO A 33 -3.19 4.62 -18.53
N GLU A 34 -3.72 4.77 -19.75
CA GLU A 34 -5.16 4.71 -19.99
C GLU A 34 -5.75 3.31 -19.78
N GLN A 35 -5.02 2.25 -20.15
CA GLN A 35 -5.44 0.86 -19.93
C GLN A 35 -5.47 0.52 -18.44
N LEU A 36 -4.50 0.99 -17.67
CA LEU A 36 -4.49 0.84 -16.21
C LEU A 36 -5.67 1.58 -15.56
N ILE A 37 -5.98 2.80 -16.03
CA ILE A 37 -7.13 3.57 -15.56
C ILE A 37 -8.45 2.88 -15.93
N ALA A 38 -8.54 2.29 -17.13
CA ALA A 38 -9.71 1.53 -17.56
C ALA A 38 -9.91 0.27 -16.71
N LEU A 39 -8.84 -0.45 -16.37
CA LEU A 39 -8.88 -1.62 -15.50
C LEU A 39 -9.22 -1.27 -14.04
N LEU A 40 -8.82 -0.09 -13.56
CA LEU A 40 -9.22 0.42 -12.25
C LEU A 40 -10.70 0.85 -12.18
N ARG A 41 -11.31 1.15 -13.34
CA ARG A 41 -12.72 1.54 -13.45
C ARG A 41 -13.67 0.34 -13.38
N ASP A 42 -13.24 -0.83 -13.81
CA ASP A 42 -14.02 -2.06 -13.71
C ASP A 42 -14.06 -2.57 -12.27
N SER A 43 -15.25 -2.58 -11.66
CA SER A 43 -15.48 -3.01 -10.27
C SER A 43 -14.98 -4.43 -9.98
N ASN A 44 -15.03 -5.33 -10.98
CA ASN A 44 -14.64 -6.73 -10.81
C ASN A 44 -13.12 -6.92 -10.82
N LEU A 45 -12.40 -6.08 -11.56
CA LEU A 45 -10.95 -6.14 -11.70
C LEU A 45 -10.24 -5.17 -10.76
N ARG A 46 -10.92 -4.11 -10.30
CA ARG A 46 -10.39 -3.10 -9.40
C ARG A 46 -9.72 -3.70 -8.17
N GLU A 47 -10.38 -4.59 -7.45
CA GLU A 47 -9.82 -5.19 -6.24
C GLU A 47 -8.59 -6.07 -6.54
N ALA A 48 -8.59 -6.78 -7.67
CA ALA A 48 -7.44 -7.58 -8.10
C ALA A 48 -6.25 -6.70 -8.52
N VAL A 49 -6.51 -5.61 -9.24
CA VAL A 49 -5.50 -4.62 -9.66
C VAL A 49 -4.94 -3.88 -8.44
N LEU A 50 -5.80 -3.46 -7.51
CA LEU A 50 -5.39 -2.82 -6.25
C LEU A 50 -4.56 -3.75 -5.38
N SER A 51 -4.98 -5.01 -5.25
CA SER A 51 -4.21 -6.04 -4.54
C SER A 51 -2.84 -6.25 -5.19
N ARG A 52 -2.78 -6.34 -6.53
CA ARG A 52 -1.52 -6.49 -7.27
C ARG A 52 -0.60 -5.28 -7.11
N LEU A 53 -1.15 -4.08 -7.23
CA LEU A 53 -0.43 -2.82 -7.06
C LEU A 53 0.17 -2.72 -5.65
N ASN A 54 -0.58 -3.13 -4.62
CA ASN A 54 -0.11 -3.17 -3.24
C ASN A 54 1.08 -4.14 -3.05
N ILE A 55 1.08 -5.29 -3.73
CA ILE A 55 2.22 -6.23 -3.72
C ILE A 55 3.46 -5.57 -4.33
N VAL A 56 3.32 -4.94 -5.50
CA VAL A 56 4.44 -4.29 -6.20
C VAL A 56 5.01 -3.13 -5.37
N ILE A 57 4.14 -2.27 -4.81
CA ILE A 57 4.57 -1.15 -3.97
C ILE A 57 5.33 -1.64 -2.72
N LYS A 58 4.84 -2.70 -2.07
CA LYS A 58 5.52 -3.29 -0.91
C LYS A 58 6.90 -3.83 -1.27
N GLN A 59 7.02 -4.52 -2.41
CA GLN A 59 8.31 -5.00 -2.88
C GLN A 59 9.30 -3.85 -3.10
N GLU A 60 8.83 -2.76 -3.70
CA GLU A 60 9.65 -1.59 -3.96
C GLU A 60 10.12 -0.90 -2.67
N VAL A 61 9.22 -0.80 -1.68
CA VAL A 61 9.53 -0.29 -0.33
C VAL A 61 10.53 -1.19 0.40
N LEU A 62 10.32 -2.51 0.38
CA LEU A 62 11.18 -3.49 1.05
C LEU A 62 12.58 -3.55 0.42
N ALA A 63 12.69 -3.37 -0.90
CA ALA A 63 13.97 -3.37 -1.62
C ALA A 63 14.92 -2.24 -1.17
N VAL A 64 14.37 -1.16 -0.59
CA VAL A 64 15.14 -0.02 -0.07
C VAL A 64 15.65 -0.26 1.35
N TYR A 65 15.01 -1.13 2.15
CA TYR A 65 15.34 -1.29 3.57
C TYR A 65 16.81 -1.62 3.89
N PRO A 66 17.48 -2.53 3.16
CA PRO A 66 18.89 -2.80 3.41
C PRO A 66 19.77 -1.56 3.23
N LYS A 67 19.39 -0.66 2.31
CA LYS A 67 20.13 0.56 1.96
C LYS A 67 19.93 1.70 2.96
N LEU A 68 18.89 1.61 3.80
CA LEU A 68 18.63 2.58 4.87
C LEU A 68 19.64 2.45 6.01
N SER A 69 20.08 1.22 6.30
CA SER A 69 21.06 0.95 7.35
C SER A 69 22.49 1.20 6.91
N THR A 70 22.79 1.04 5.63
CA THR A 70 24.13 1.25 5.06
C THR A 70 24.36 2.67 4.55
N SER A 71 23.32 3.52 4.50
CA SER A 71 23.38 4.87 3.91
C SER A 71 23.94 4.86 2.49
N THR A 72 23.53 3.88 1.67
CA THR A 72 23.96 3.76 0.26
C THR A 72 22.83 4.08 -0.69
N LEU A 73 21.81 4.81 -0.23
CA LEU A 73 20.61 5.10 -1.00
C LEU A 73 20.89 6.20 -2.01
N THR A 74 20.66 5.93 -3.30
CA THR A 74 20.85 6.93 -4.35
C THR A 74 19.63 7.84 -4.51
N MET A 75 19.81 9.02 -5.08
CA MET A 75 18.70 9.94 -5.38
C MET A 75 17.67 9.33 -6.33
N LYS A 76 18.10 8.49 -7.28
CA LYS A 76 17.18 7.82 -8.22
C LYS A 76 16.27 6.82 -7.50
N GLU A 77 16.80 6.11 -6.52
CA GLU A 77 16.06 5.14 -5.73
C GLU A 77 15.13 5.84 -4.73
N SER A 78 15.57 6.95 -4.12
CA SER A 78 14.72 7.75 -3.25
C SER A 78 13.52 8.31 -4.01
N THR A 79 13.69 8.82 -5.23
CA THR A 79 12.56 9.26 -6.07
C THR A 79 11.58 8.12 -6.35
N ARG A 80 12.09 6.95 -6.79
CA ARG A 80 11.24 5.80 -7.10
C ARG A 80 10.42 5.31 -5.91
N VAL A 81 11.03 5.22 -4.73
CA VAL A 81 10.31 4.80 -3.52
C VAL A 81 9.31 5.87 -3.08
N CYS A 82 9.61 7.16 -3.22
CA CYS A 82 8.65 8.24 -2.97
C CYS A 82 7.45 8.21 -3.92
N ASP A 83 7.67 7.89 -5.20
CA ASP A 83 6.59 7.70 -6.17
C ASP A 83 5.72 6.49 -5.79
N ALA A 84 6.34 5.38 -5.39
CA ALA A 84 5.63 4.20 -4.89
C ALA A 84 4.83 4.50 -3.60
N LEU A 85 5.39 5.29 -2.68
CA LEU A 85 4.69 5.77 -1.48
C LEU A 85 3.52 6.70 -1.84
N THR A 86 3.63 7.49 -2.91
CA THR A 86 2.55 8.33 -3.43
C THR A 86 1.40 7.48 -3.96
N LEU A 87 1.70 6.43 -4.73
CA LEU A 87 0.70 5.46 -5.19
C LEU A 87 0.08 4.67 -4.04
N LEU A 88 0.82 4.41 -2.96
CA LEU A 88 0.29 3.82 -1.74
C LEU A 88 -0.78 4.71 -1.10
N GLN A 89 -0.63 6.04 -1.18
CA GLN A 89 -1.59 6.99 -0.60
C GLN A 89 -2.98 6.91 -1.23
N VAL A 90 -3.03 6.55 -2.51
CA VAL A 90 -4.28 6.38 -3.26
C VAL A 90 -5.02 5.12 -2.77
N ASN A 91 -4.29 4.12 -2.26
CA ASN A 91 -4.79 2.77 -1.99
C ASN A 91 -4.85 2.43 -0.48
N ILE A 92 -4.76 3.44 0.40
CA ILE A 92 -4.59 3.24 1.85
C ILE A 92 -5.70 2.41 2.49
N TYR A 93 -6.91 2.44 1.93
CA TYR A 93 -8.07 1.76 2.48
C TYR A 93 -7.90 0.23 2.61
N HIS A 94 -7.00 -0.39 1.84
CA HIS A 94 -6.85 -1.84 1.78
C HIS A 94 -5.50 -2.33 2.33
N SER A 95 -4.73 -1.49 3.03
CA SER A 95 -3.34 -1.83 3.37
C SER A 95 -2.90 -1.41 4.78
N ASN A 96 -2.28 -2.37 5.49
CA ASN A 96 -1.58 -2.17 6.77
C ASN A 96 -0.28 -1.35 6.57
N ILE A 97 -0.44 -0.09 6.18
CA ILE A 97 0.63 0.84 5.76
C ILE A 97 1.54 1.33 6.89
N PRO A 98 1.07 1.60 8.12
CA PRO A 98 1.91 2.25 9.12
C PRO A 98 3.21 1.49 9.45
N PHE A 99 3.18 0.15 9.35
CA PHE A 99 4.33 -0.69 9.68
C PHE A 99 5.50 -0.55 8.69
N TYR A 100 5.19 -0.30 7.41
CA TYR A 100 6.21 -0.21 6.36
C TYR A 100 6.93 1.15 6.33
N LEU A 101 6.39 2.15 7.03
CA LEU A 101 7.00 3.48 7.08
C LEU A 101 8.00 3.62 8.22
N TYR A 102 7.92 2.77 9.25
CA TYR A 102 8.74 2.89 10.44
C TYR A 102 10.26 2.87 10.17
N PRO A 103 10.80 1.98 9.31
CA PRO A 103 12.23 2.00 8.97
C PRO A 103 12.68 3.29 8.30
N PHE A 104 11.82 3.90 7.47
CA PHE A 104 12.13 5.17 6.82
C PHE A 104 12.20 6.32 7.83
N LEU A 105 11.30 6.36 8.81
CA LEU A 105 11.30 7.39 9.84
C LEU A 105 12.48 7.26 10.81
N ARG A 106 12.93 6.02 11.07
CA ARG A 106 14.04 5.72 11.97
C ARG A 106 15.40 6.01 11.35
N ALA A 107 15.52 6.04 10.02
CA ALA A 107 16.79 6.34 9.35
C ALA A 107 17.32 7.70 9.82
N SER A 108 18.51 7.72 10.40
CA SER A 108 19.09 8.90 11.07
C SER A 108 20.24 9.54 10.30
N ALA A 109 20.60 9.02 9.13
CA ALA A 109 21.65 9.61 8.31
C ALA A 109 21.17 10.88 7.60
N ASN A 110 21.99 11.92 7.63
CA ASN A 110 21.74 13.25 7.05
C ASN A 110 22.14 13.32 5.56
N GLU A 111 21.76 12.30 4.80
CA GLU A 111 21.96 12.30 3.35
C GLU A 111 20.68 12.76 2.65
N LYS A 112 20.82 13.62 1.63
CA LYS A 112 19.68 14.14 0.87
C LYS A 112 18.68 13.07 0.40
N PRO A 113 19.09 11.90 -0.10
CA PRO A 113 18.15 10.84 -0.51
C PRO A 113 17.31 10.30 0.66
N LEU A 114 17.91 10.17 1.84
CA LEU A 114 17.23 9.70 3.05
C LEU A 114 16.29 10.76 3.64
N GLU A 115 16.71 12.02 3.67
CA GLU A 115 15.84 13.14 4.05
C GLU A 115 14.60 13.22 3.17
N PHE A 116 14.76 13.03 1.85
CA PHE A 116 13.66 13.03 0.90
C PHE A 116 12.64 11.92 1.21
N VAL A 117 13.10 10.69 1.43
CA VAL A 117 12.23 9.56 1.78
C VAL A 117 11.54 9.77 3.14
N ARG A 118 12.24 10.33 4.13
CA ARG A 118 11.68 10.68 5.45
C ARG A 118 10.56 11.69 5.32
N LEU A 119 10.79 12.76 4.55
CA LEU A 119 9.81 13.84 4.35
C LEU A 119 8.56 13.30 3.63
N SER A 120 8.72 12.49 2.59
CA SER A 120 7.61 11.84 1.89
C SER A 120 6.83 10.88 2.79
N SER A 121 7.53 10.10 3.63
CA SER A 121 6.90 9.18 4.59
C SER A 121 6.07 9.94 5.63
N LEU A 122 6.60 11.05 6.17
CA LEU A 122 5.86 11.94 7.07
C LEU A 122 4.65 12.57 6.38
N GLY A 123 4.78 12.99 5.13
CA GLY A 123 3.68 13.51 4.33
C GLY A 123 2.54 12.49 4.16
N LEU A 124 2.87 11.22 3.92
CA LEU A 124 1.88 10.13 3.86
C LEU A 124 1.14 9.94 5.19
N ILE A 125 1.87 9.93 6.30
CA ILE A 125 1.27 9.81 7.64
C ILE A 125 0.38 11.01 7.94
N GLY A 126 0.80 12.22 7.60
CA GLY A 126 0.00 13.44 7.75
C GLY A 126 -1.29 13.40 6.94
N SER A 127 -1.22 12.98 5.68
CA SER A 127 -2.40 12.79 4.82
C SER A 127 -3.36 11.74 5.39
N LEU A 128 -2.83 10.62 5.89
CA LEU A 128 -3.62 9.57 6.53
C LEU A 128 -4.33 10.09 7.79
N ALA A 129 -3.62 10.79 8.67
CA ALA A 129 -4.20 11.36 9.88
C ALA A 129 -5.32 12.37 9.57
N LYS A 130 -5.14 13.22 8.54
CA LYS A 130 -6.17 14.14 8.06
C LYS A 130 -7.42 13.40 7.57
N LYS A 131 -7.23 12.30 6.84
CA LYS A 131 -8.31 11.48 6.29
C LYS A 131 -9.10 10.75 7.38
N ILE A 132 -8.40 10.17 8.35
CA ILE A 132 -9.02 9.54 9.54
C ILE A 132 -9.82 10.57 10.32
N ARG A 133 -9.25 11.75 10.58
CA ARG A 133 -9.96 12.85 11.24
C ARG A 133 -11.26 13.21 10.51
N SER A 134 -11.18 13.41 9.19
CA SER A 134 -12.34 13.72 8.35
C SER A 134 -13.42 12.64 8.43
N TYR A 135 -13.02 11.36 8.34
CA TYR A 135 -13.94 10.22 8.45
C TYR A 135 -14.64 10.17 9.81
N ILE A 136 -13.88 10.37 10.90
CA ILE A 136 -14.44 10.40 12.26
C ILE A 136 -15.40 11.58 12.41
N THR A 137 -15.03 12.77 11.94
CA THR A 137 -15.91 13.95 11.99
C THR A 137 -17.20 13.71 11.20
N ALA A 138 -17.12 13.15 10.00
CA ALA A 138 -18.28 12.81 9.19
C ALA A 138 -19.18 11.76 9.88
N ALA A 139 -18.58 10.74 10.51
CA ALA A 139 -19.33 9.74 11.26
C ALA A 139 -20.03 10.33 12.49
N ILE A 140 -19.35 11.19 13.25
CA ILE A 140 -19.94 11.90 14.40
C ILE A 140 -21.12 12.77 13.95
N VAL A 141 -20.98 13.51 12.86
CA VAL A 141 -22.06 14.33 12.29
C VAL A 141 -23.23 13.45 11.83
N ALA A 142 -22.96 12.33 11.17
CA ALA A 142 -24.01 11.40 10.73
C ALA A 142 -24.74 10.74 11.90
N VAL A 143 -24.05 10.44 13.00
CA VAL A 143 -24.64 9.86 14.23
C VAL A 143 -25.43 10.89 15.03
N ASN A 144 -24.97 12.14 15.08
CA ASN A 144 -25.63 13.22 15.82
C ASN A 144 -26.84 13.80 15.09
N GLY A 145 -27.17 13.29 13.90
CA GLY A 145 -28.32 13.71 13.12
C GLY A 145 -28.10 15.06 12.45
N ALA A 146 -28.46 15.13 11.16
CA ALA A 146 -28.90 16.38 10.59
C ALA A 146 -30.18 16.81 11.32
N GLU A 147 -30.05 17.72 12.28
CA GLU A 147 -31.15 18.55 12.76
C GLU A 147 -30.87 19.98 12.25
N PRO A 148 -31.69 20.51 11.31
CA PRO A 148 -31.71 21.93 11.00
C PRO A 148 -32.32 22.79 12.12
#